data_AF-A0A355BPG5-F1
#
_entry.id   AF-A0A355BPG5-F1
#
_cell.length_a   1.000
_cell.length_b   1.000
_cell.length_c   1.000
_cell.angle_alpha   90.00
_cell.angle_beta   90.00
_cell.angle_gamma   90.00
#
_symmetry.space_group_name_H-M   'P 1'
#
loop_
_entity.id
_entity.type
_entity.pdbx_description
1 polymer ?
#
loop_
_entity_poly.entity_id
_entity_poly.type
_entity_poly.pdbx_seq_one_letter_code
_entity_poly.pdbx_strand_id
1 'polypeptide(L)' 'MQHVETLLLFLTITCVLFLFIGLVKPWAMLWWEDVQNRSKVIRIYGSLSVGCAIVYYIVKTFYHSA' A
#
# COMPACT_ATOMS: atom_id res chain seq x y z
N MET A 1 -2.93 -3.65 -21.27
CA MET A 1 -2.37 -3.37 -19.92
C MET A 1 -3.31 -2.60 -18.99
N GLN A 2 -4.48 -2.10 -19.45
CA GLN A 2 -5.43 -1.36 -18.60
C GLN A 2 -5.85 -2.11 -17.32
N HIS A 3 -6.00 -3.43 -17.38
CA HIS A 3 -6.30 -4.25 -16.19
C HIS A 3 -5.17 -4.21 -15.14
N VAL A 4 -3.91 -4.10 -15.57
CA VAL A 4 -2.74 -4.06 -14.66
C VAL A 4 -2.69 -2.71 -13.95
N GLU A 5 -2.91 -1.60 -14.66
CA GLU A 5 -2.97 -0.26 -14.05
C GLU A 5 -4.12 -0.15 -13.03
N THR A 6 -5.28 -0.68 -13.39
CA THR A 6 -6.46 -0.70 -12.52
C THR A 6 -6.20 -1.53 -11.26
N LEU A 7 -5.57 -2.70 -11.40
CA LEU A 7 -5.20 -3.56 -10.28
C LEU A 7 -4.17 -2.87 -9.36
N LEU A 8 -3.13 -2.24 -9.92
CA LEU A 8 -2.14 -1.48 -9.14
C LEU A 8 -2.76 -0.30 -8.39
N LEU A 9 -3.73 0.39 -9.01
CA LEU A 9 -4.44 1.50 -8.38
C LEU A 9 -5.30 0.99 -7.22
N PHE A 10 -6.05 -0.11 -7.39
CA PHE A 10 -6.81 -0.74 -6.30
C PHE A 10 -5.91 -1.25 -5.18
N LEU A 11 -4.76 -1.84 -5.53
CA LEU A 11 -3.78 -2.31 -4.55
C LEU A 11 -3.23 -1.14 -3.72
N THR A 12 -2.90 -0.03 -4.37
CA THR A 12 -2.41 1.19 -3.71
C THR A 12 -3.47 1.76 -2.76
N ILE A 13 -4.73 1.85 -3.20
CA ILE A 13 -5.85 2.27 -2.34
C ILE A 13 -6.01 1.33 -1.14
N THR A 14 -5.92 0.02 -1.36
CA THR A 14 -6.05 -0.99 -0.30
C THR A 14 -4.93 -0.84 0.73
N CYS A 15 -3.68 -0.62 0.32
CA CYS A 15 -2.57 -0.35 1.22
C CYS A 15 -2.79 0.92 2.05
N VAL A 16 -3.32 1.98 1.44
CA VAL A 16 -3.64 3.23 2.14
C VAL A 16 -4.77 3.01 3.15
N LEU A 17 -5.84 2.31 2.78
CA LEU A 17 -6.93 1.96 3.69
C LEU A 17 -6.41 1.14 4.88
N PHE A 18 -5.54 0.16 4.64
CA PHE A 18 -4.95 -0.66 5.70
C PHE A 18 -4.02 0.14 6.60
N LEU A 19 -3.28 1.11 6.06
CA LEU A 19 -2.51 2.05 6.87
C LEU A 19 -3.42 2.85 7.81
N PHE A 20 -4.53 3.42 7.31
CA PHE A 20 -5.49 4.14 8.15
C PHE A 20 -6.13 3.24 9.21
N ILE A 21 -6.59 2.05 8.84
CA ILE A 21 -7.18 1.09 9.78
C ILE A 21 -6.15 0.69 10.85
N GLY A 22 -4.89 0.42 10.47
CA GLY A 22 -3.84 0.08 11.41
C GLY A 22 -3.40 1.25 12.31
N LEU A 23 -3.54 2.50 11.86
CA LEU A 23 -3.30 3.67 12.69
C LEU A 23 -4.35 3.80 13.80
N VAL A 24 -5.63 3.53 13.49
CA VAL A 24 -6.72 3.53 14.47
C VAL A 24 -6.66 2.30 15.37
N LYS A 25 -6.53 1.12 14.77
CA LYS A 25 -6.55 -0.20 15.41
C LYS A 25 -5.34 -1.02 14.98
N PRO A 26 -4.15 -0.81 15.58
CA PRO A 26 -2.94 -1.51 15.18
C PRO A 26 -3.04 -3.03 15.38
N TRP A 27 -3.78 -3.49 16.38
CA TRP A 27 -4.00 -4.93 16.62
C TRP A 27 -4.79 -5.62 15.50
N ALA A 28 -5.63 -4.90 14.75
CA ALA A 28 -6.39 -5.48 13.64
C ALA A 28 -5.48 -5.75 12.43
N MET A 29 -4.44 -4.92 12.23
CA MET A 29 -3.50 -5.06 11.12
C MET A 29 -2.25 -5.88 11.49
N LEU A 30 -1.76 -5.72 12.71
CA LEU A 30 -0.62 -6.46 13.26
C LEU A 30 -1.08 -7.64 14.13
N TRP A 31 -2.21 -8.27 13.78
CA TRP A 31 -2.77 -9.40 14.53
C TRP A 31 -1.83 -10.61 14.58
N TRP A 32 -0.91 -10.70 13.62
CA TRP A 32 0.10 -11.74 13.49
C TRP A 32 1.41 -11.43 14.23
N GLU A 33 1.58 -10.20 14.74
CA GLU A 33 2.83 -9.75 15.35
C GLU A 33 2.66 -9.58 16.87
N ASP A 34 3.65 -10.03 17.65
CA ASP A 34 3.56 -10.02 19.13
C ASP A 34 3.49 -8.60 19.71
N VAL A 35 4.02 -7.59 19.00
CA VAL A 35 4.06 -6.19 19.45
C VAL A 35 3.33 -5.30 18.45
N GLN A 36 2.15 -4.84 18.86
CA GLN A 36 1.27 -4.01 18.04
C GLN A 36 1.58 -2.53 18.26
N ASN A 37 2.48 -1.97 17.46
CA ASN A 37 2.87 -0.56 17.53
C ASN A 37 2.42 0.19 16.27
N ARG A 38 1.81 1.36 16.45
CA ARG A 38 1.42 2.26 15.34
C ARG A 38 2.60 2.67 14.46
N SER A 39 3.79 2.81 15.04
CA SER A 39 5.02 3.09 14.28
C SER A 39 5.37 1.95 13.31
N LYS A 40 5.16 0.68 13.71
CA LYS A 40 5.34 -0.47 12.81
C LYS A 40 4.29 -0.49 11.70
N VAL A 41 3.04 -0.15 12.00
CA VAL A 41 1.99 -0.02 10.97
C VAL A 41 2.42 0.96 9.90
N ILE A 42 2.86 2.16 10.28
CA ILE A 42 3.33 3.17 9.32
C ILE A 42 4.53 2.63 8.52
N ARG A 43 5.47 1.97 9.18
CA ARG A 43 6.67 1.44 8.52
C ARG A 43 6.35 0.35 7.51
N ILE A 44 5.47 -0.60 7.85
CA ILE A 44 5.09 -1.72 7.00
C ILE A 44 4.12 -1.26 5.91
N TYR A 45 2.94 -0.77 6.30
CA TYR A 45 1.89 -0.42 5.34
C TYR A 45 2.20 0.86 4.57
N GLY A 46 2.96 1.80 5.17
CA GLY A 46 3.42 3.00 4.49
C GLY A 46 4.49 2.70 3.46
N SER A 47 5.46 1.83 3.76
CA SER A 47 6.44 1.41 2.73
C SER A 47 5.79 0.62 1.60
N LEU A 48 4.82 -0.25 1.90
CA LEU A 48 4.02 -0.95 0.90
C LEU A 48 3.20 0.01 0.01
N SER A 49 2.54 0.99 0.61
CA SER A 49 1.80 2.03 -0.10
C SER A 49 2.70 2.82 -1.05
N VAL A 50 3.85 3.29 -0.56
CA VAL A 50 4.82 4.04 -1.37
C VAL A 50 5.39 3.16 -2.47
N GLY A 51 5.74 1.90 -2.17
CA GLY A 51 6.23 0.94 -3.16
C GLY A 51 5.23 0.70 -4.29
N CYS A 52 3.96 0.46 -3.95
CA CYS A 52 2.91 0.28 -4.95
C CYS A 52 2.68 1.54 -5.79
N ALA A 53 2.71 2.73 -5.17
CA ALA A 53 2.58 3.99 -5.88
C ALA A 53 3.74 4.21 -6.87
N ILE A 54 4.99 3.92 -6.47
CA ILE A 54 6.15 4.02 -7.34
C ILE A 54 6.00 3.08 -8.54
N VAL A 55 5.63 1.82 -8.31
CA VAL A 55 5.41 0.84 -9.39
C VAL A 55 4.30 1.32 -10.34
N TYR A 56 3.20 1.86 -9.81
CA TYR A 56 2.13 2.46 -10.61
C TYR A 56 2.64 3.59 -11.51
N TYR A 57 3.42 4.53 -10.97
CA TYR A 57 3.99 5.63 -11.75
C TYR A 57 4.98 5.16 -12.81
N ILE A 58 5.81 4.15 -12.50
CA ILE A 58 6.73 3.55 -13.45
C ILE A 58 5.94 2.94 -14.62
N VAL A 59 4.99 2.05 -14.33
CA VAL A 59 4.15 1.39 -15.35
C VAL A 59 3.44 2.42 -16.21
N LYS A 60 2.85 3.46 -15.59
CA LYS A 60 2.18 4.56 -16.29
C LYS A 60 3.12 5.33 -17.22
N THR A 61 4.35 5.62 -16.78
CA THR A 61 5.33 6.39 -17.56
C THR A 61 5.84 5.60 -18.76
N PHE A 62 6.13 4.31 -18.57
CA PHE A 62 6.51 3.41 -19.66
C PHE A 62 5.37 3.22 -20.67
N TYR A 63 4.13 3.17 -20.20
CA TYR A 63 2.97 3.01 -21.09
C TYR A 63 2.64 4.29 -21.87
N HIS A 64 2.76 5.47 -21.25
CA HIS A 64 2.51 6.74 -21.95
C HIS A 64 3.61 7.11 -22.96
N SER A 65 4.81 6.56 -22.81
CA SER A 65 5.96 6.80 -23.70
C SER A 65 6.05 5.82 -24.88
N ALA A 66 5.15 4.84 -24.99
CA ALA A 66 5.10 3.82 -26.03
C ALA A 66 3.87 4.00 -26.94
#